data_AF-A0A126Q6C4-F1
#
_entry.id   AF-A0A126Q6C4-F1
#
_cell.length_a   1.000
_cell.length_b   1.000
_cell.length_c   1.000
_cell.angle_alpha   90.00
_cell.angle_beta   90.00
_cell.angle_gamma   90.00
#
_symmetry.space_group_name_H-M   'P 1'
#
loop_
_entity.id
_entity.type
_entity.pdbx_description
1 polymer ?
#
loop_
_entity_poly.entity_id
_entity_poly.type
_entity_poly.pdbx_seq_one_letter_code
_entity_poly.pdbx_strand_id
1 'polypeptide(L)'
;PLAKIVNSSFIDLPAPSNISSWWNFGSLLGVCLGLQILTGLFLAMHYTADIETAFTSVSHICRNVNYGWLLRYLHANGASMFFICLYLHIGRGLYYGSYMYKETWNVGIILLFAVMATAFMGYVLPWGQMSFWGATVITNLFSAIPYIGKTIVEWIWGSYSVDKPTLTRFFTFHFLLPFIISAMVMVHLLFLHETGSNNPMGIPSNMDMIPFHPYYTIKDILGFGFFLMAFLTITLFYPDMLGEPDNYMPADPMV
;
A
#
# COMPACT_ATOMS: atom_id res chain seq x y z
N PRO A 1 -8.67 26.29 15.28
CA PRO A 1 -8.72 24.84 15.66
C PRO A 1 -7.89 23.93 14.75
N LEU A 2 -8.10 23.94 13.42
CA LEU A 2 -7.37 23.08 12.47
C LEU A 2 -5.86 23.38 12.42
N ALA A 3 -5.48 24.66 12.35
CA ALA A 3 -4.07 25.06 12.36
C ALA A 3 -3.31 24.57 13.61
N LYS A 4 -4.00 24.43 14.75
CA LYS A 4 -3.41 23.90 15.98
C LYS A 4 -3.02 22.43 15.83
N ILE A 5 -3.87 21.62 15.18
CA ILE A 5 -3.59 20.20 14.91
C ILE A 5 -2.33 20.11 14.06
N VAL A 6 -2.32 20.81 12.91
CA VAL A 6 -1.16 20.85 11.99
C VAL A 6 0.11 21.30 12.70
N ASN A 7 0.02 22.36 13.51
CA ASN A 7 1.18 22.87 14.24
C ASN A 7 1.73 21.81 15.20
N SER A 8 0.87 21.20 16.01
CA SER A 8 1.28 20.21 17.02
C SER A 8 1.76 18.87 16.43
N SER A 9 1.33 18.51 15.22
CA SER A 9 1.66 17.23 14.60
C SER A 9 2.72 17.30 13.51
N PHE A 10 3.05 18.48 12.98
CA PHE A 10 4.00 18.62 11.86
C PHE A 10 5.01 19.75 12.01
N ILE A 11 4.73 20.81 12.77
CA ILE A 11 5.62 21.98 12.85
C ILE A 11 6.41 21.92 14.15
N ASP A 12 5.72 22.09 15.28
CA ASP A 12 6.30 22.14 16.62
C ASP A 12 6.33 20.76 17.31
N LEU A 13 6.07 19.68 16.56
CA LEU A 13 6.16 18.32 17.08
C LEU A 13 7.59 18.08 17.61
N PRO A 14 7.78 17.79 18.90
CA PRO A 14 9.11 17.48 19.43
C PRO A 14 9.54 16.09 18.94
N ALA A 15 10.72 16.03 18.31
CA ALA A 15 11.31 14.79 17.81
C ALA A 15 12.72 14.61 18.40
N PRO A 16 13.15 13.38 18.72
CA PRO A 16 14.53 13.13 19.18
C PRO A 16 15.53 13.68 18.15
N SER A 17 16.59 14.35 18.59
CA SER A 17 17.59 14.98 17.69
C SER A 17 18.37 13.99 16.81
N ASN A 18 18.41 12.71 17.19
CA ASN A 18 19.31 11.70 16.63
C ASN A 18 18.61 10.60 15.80
N ILE A 19 17.34 10.78 15.38
CA ILE A 19 16.70 9.76 14.53
C ILE A 19 17.37 9.69 13.15
N SER A 20 17.71 8.48 12.71
CA SER A 20 18.45 8.21 11.47
C SER A 20 17.54 8.15 10.24
N SER A 21 18.07 7.87 9.05
CA SER A 21 17.29 7.76 7.81
C SER A 21 16.21 6.67 7.86
N TRP A 22 16.34 5.69 8.77
CA TRP A 22 15.33 4.65 8.97
C TRP A 22 13.97 5.21 9.44
N TRP A 23 13.94 6.41 10.03
CA TRP A 23 12.69 7.06 10.43
C TRP A 23 11.91 7.67 9.27
N ASN A 24 12.55 7.93 8.13
CA ASN A 24 11.91 8.49 6.94
C ASN A 24 10.87 7.54 6.32
N PHE A 25 10.94 6.23 6.57
CA PHE A 25 9.99 5.28 5.99
C PHE A 25 8.54 5.51 6.47
N GLY A 26 8.32 6.17 7.60
CA GLY A 26 6.96 6.55 8.01
C GLY A 26 6.32 7.56 7.04
N SER A 27 7.05 8.63 6.70
CA SER A 27 6.54 9.64 5.77
C SER A 27 6.52 9.15 4.32
N LEU A 28 7.48 8.32 3.91
CA LEU A 28 7.45 7.66 2.59
C LEU A 28 6.23 6.76 2.39
N LEU A 29 5.76 6.06 3.43
CA LEU A 29 4.52 5.28 3.36
C LEU A 29 3.29 6.18 3.15
N GLY A 30 3.27 7.37 3.76
CA GLY A 30 2.25 8.39 3.49
C GLY A 30 2.26 8.85 2.03
N VAL A 31 3.46 9.09 1.47
CA VAL A 31 3.62 9.42 0.04
C VAL A 31 3.16 8.28 -0.86
N CYS A 32 3.52 7.03 -0.55
CA CYS A 32 3.07 5.85 -1.32
C CYS A 32 1.54 5.72 -1.29
N LEU A 33 0.90 5.90 -0.13
CA LEU A 33 -0.56 5.85 -0.01
C LEU A 33 -1.24 6.94 -0.85
N GLY A 34 -0.74 8.18 -0.77
CA GLY A 34 -1.23 9.28 -1.60
C GLY A 34 -1.09 8.98 -3.10
N LEU A 35 0.08 8.49 -3.52
CA LEU A 35 0.34 8.07 -4.91
C LEU A 35 -0.65 7.00 -5.37
N GLN A 36 -0.85 5.93 -4.58
CA GLN A 36 -1.76 4.84 -4.94
C GLN A 36 -3.22 5.30 -5.05
N ILE A 37 -3.70 6.13 -4.11
CA ILE A 37 -5.07 6.65 -4.15
C ILE A 37 -5.27 7.53 -5.38
N LEU A 38 -4.36 8.46 -5.66
CA LEU A 38 -4.48 9.38 -6.79
C LEU A 38 -4.43 8.62 -8.12
N THR A 39 -3.40 7.82 -8.35
CA THR A 39 -3.27 7.04 -9.60
C THR A 39 -4.42 6.05 -9.76
N GLY A 40 -4.82 5.36 -8.68
CA GLY A 40 -5.92 4.41 -8.68
C GLY A 40 -7.26 5.05 -9.03
N LEU A 41 -7.53 6.26 -8.51
CA LEU A 41 -8.74 7.01 -8.84
C LEU A 41 -8.83 7.32 -10.34
N PHE A 42 -7.74 7.83 -10.95
CA PHE A 42 -7.72 8.11 -12.38
C PHE A 42 -7.81 6.85 -13.24
N LEU A 43 -7.18 5.75 -12.82
CA LEU A 43 -7.32 4.45 -13.50
C LEU A 43 -8.76 3.93 -13.43
N ALA A 44 -9.42 4.07 -12.28
CA ALA A 44 -10.80 3.63 -12.08
C ALA A 44 -11.81 4.37 -12.97
N MET A 45 -11.52 5.60 -13.41
CA MET A 45 -12.38 6.34 -14.36
C MET A 45 -12.44 5.70 -15.75
N HIS A 46 -11.52 4.79 -16.05
CA HIS A 46 -11.37 4.15 -17.37
C HIS A 46 -11.44 2.62 -17.34
N TYR A 47 -11.51 2.02 -16.14
CA TYR A 47 -11.54 0.57 -15.93
C TYR A 47 -12.98 0.04 -15.92
N THR A 48 -13.18 -1.19 -16.40
CA THR A 48 -14.47 -1.91 -16.34
C THR A 48 -14.35 -3.22 -15.56
N ALA A 49 -15.14 -3.37 -14.50
CA ALA A 49 -15.12 -4.55 -13.62
C ALA A 49 -16.01 -5.69 -14.12
N ASP A 50 -15.77 -6.14 -15.35
CA ASP A 50 -16.47 -7.25 -16.01
C ASP A 50 -15.45 -8.17 -16.69
N ILE A 51 -15.61 -9.50 -16.55
CA ILE A 51 -14.59 -10.48 -16.99
C ILE A 51 -14.31 -10.44 -18.49
N GLU A 52 -15.27 -10.01 -19.32
CA GLU A 52 -15.10 -9.92 -20.76
C GLU A 52 -14.28 -8.69 -21.16
N THR A 53 -14.29 -7.65 -20.32
CA THR A 53 -13.73 -6.33 -20.65
C THR A 53 -12.62 -5.86 -19.71
N ALA A 54 -12.38 -6.50 -18.57
CA ALA A 54 -11.41 -6.04 -17.58
C ALA A 54 -9.99 -5.97 -18.16
N PHE A 55 -9.51 -7.07 -18.74
CA PHE A 55 -8.19 -7.11 -19.38
C PHE A 55 -8.06 -6.09 -20.52
N THR A 56 -9.08 -6.00 -21.38
CA THR A 56 -9.06 -5.08 -22.52
C THR A 56 -9.20 -3.61 -22.09
N SER A 57 -9.88 -3.31 -20.99
CA SER A 57 -9.97 -1.96 -20.41
C SER A 57 -8.62 -1.49 -19.86
N VAL A 58 -7.83 -2.37 -19.22
CA VAL A 58 -6.46 -2.06 -18.79
C VAL A 58 -5.54 -1.83 -19.99
N SER A 59 -5.67 -2.64 -21.04
CA SER A 59 -4.95 -2.42 -22.31
C SER A 59 -5.35 -1.08 -22.95
N HIS A 60 -6.64 -0.75 -22.96
CA HIS A 60 -7.17 0.53 -23.43
C HIS A 60 -6.60 1.71 -22.64
N ILE A 61 -6.53 1.63 -21.31
CA ILE A 61 -5.88 2.65 -20.48
C ILE A 61 -4.45 2.89 -20.95
N CYS A 62 -3.68 1.84 -21.16
CA CYS A 62 -2.28 1.98 -21.55
C CYS A 62 -2.10 2.55 -22.96
N ARG A 63 -2.99 2.21 -23.89
CA ARG A 63 -2.82 2.52 -25.32
C ARG A 63 -3.54 3.78 -25.78
N ASN A 64 -4.67 4.13 -25.17
CA ASN A 64 -5.60 5.11 -25.72
C ASN A 64 -5.85 6.30 -24.78
N VAL A 65 -5.67 6.14 -23.47
CA VAL A 65 -5.82 7.24 -22.51
C VAL A 65 -4.54 8.07 -22.49
N ASN A 66 -4.67 9.39 -22.58
CA ASN A 66 -3.52 10.30 -22.49
C ASN A 66 -2.77 10.10 -21.16
N TYR A 67 -1.49 9.76 -21.23
CA TYR A 67 -0.65 9.37 -20.09
C TYR A 67 -1.19 8.17 -19.28
N GLY A 68 -2.13 7.39 -19.82
CA GLY A 68 -2.69 6.22 -19.13
C GLY A 68 -1.66 5.13 -18.88
N TRP A 69 -0.71 4.91 -19.81
CA TRP A 69 0.43 4.02 -19.59
C TRP A 69 1.25 4.44 -18.37
N LEU A 70 1.53 5.74 -18.22
CA LEU A 70 2.30 6.28 -17.10
C LEU A 70 1.53 6.08 -15.79
N LEU A 71 0.23 6.41 -15.77
CA LEU A 71 -0.62 6.18 -14.60
C LEU A 71 -0.63 4.70 -14.19
N ARG A 72 -0.75 3.78 -15.15
CA ARG A 72 -0.75 2.34 -14.89
C ARG A 72 0.57 1.89 -14.28
N TYR A 73 1.71 2.31 -14.84
CA TYR A 73 3.01 1.89 -14.32
C TYR A 73 3.38 2.58 -13.01
N LEU A 74 2.97 3.83 -12.79
CA LEU A 74 3.08 4.49 -11.49
C LEU A 74 2.29 3.73 -10.43
N HIS A 75 1.07 3.29 -10.74
CA HIS A 75 0.24 2.53 -9.80
C HIS A 75 0.80 1.12 -9.53
N ALA A 76 1.24 0.42 -10.57
CA ALA A 76 1.77 -0.94 -10.46
C ALA A 76 3.12 -0.96 -9.71
N ASN A 77 4.10 -0.18 -10.16
CA ASN A 77 5.40 -0.12 -9.49
C ASN A 77 5.32 0.60 -8.14
N GLY A 78 4.37 1.53 -7.98
CA GLY A 78 4.09 2.20 -6.71
C GLY A 78 3.63 1.23 -5.63
N ALA A 79 2.86 0.20 -5.99
CA ALA A 79 2.51 -0.87 -5.05
C ALA A 79 3.75 -1.65 -4.56
N SER A 80 4.68 -1.99 -5.45
CA SER A 80 5.95 -2.64 -5.06
C SER A 80 6.80 -1.75 -4.16
N MET A 81 6.92 -0.46 -4.50
CA MET A 81 7.62 0.51 -3.67
C MET A 81 6.96 0.69 -2.29
N PHE A 82 5.64 0.61 -2.21
CA PHE A 82 4.90 0.61 -0.95
C PHE A 82 5.36 -0.55 -0.05
N PHE A 83 5.41 -1.78 -0.58
CA PHE A 83 5.87 -2.94 0.19
C PHE A 83 7.34 -2.86 0.59
N ILE A 84 8.21 -2.36 -0.29
CA ILE A 84 9.62 -2.12 0.06
C ILE A 84 9.70 -1.16 1.26
N CYS A 85 8.98 -0.04 1.21
CA CYS A 85 8.92 0.91 2.33
C CYS A 85 8.32 0.28 3.59
N LEU A 86 7.27 -0.56 3.47
CA LEU A 86 6.66 -1.26 4.60
C LEU A 86 7.65 -2.19 5.28
N TYR A 87 8.35 -3.02 4.52
CA TYR A 87 9.30 -3.98 5.07
C TYR A 87 10.48 -3.28 5.74
N LEU A 88 10.98 -2.19 5.17
CA LEU A 88 12.04 -1.38 5.80
C LEU A 88 11.53 -0.67 7.07
N HIS A 89 10.28 -0.18 7.06
CA HIS A 89 9.64 0.41 8.23
C HIS A 89 9.47 -0.59 9.38
N ILE A 90 9.01 -1.81 9.07
CA ILE A 90 8.87 -2.92 10.03
C ILE A 90 10.25 -3.35 10.52
N GLY A 91 11.21 -3.52 9.63
CA GLY A 91 12.59 -3.89 9.96
C GLY A 91 13.24 -2.91 10.93
N ARG A 92 13.07 -1.60 10.69
CA ARG A 92 13.44 -0.54 11.65
C ARG A 92 12.78 -0.76 13.00
N GLY A 93 11.47 -1.02 13.00
CA GLY A 93 10.69 -1.20 14.23
C GLY A 93 11.17 -2.40 15.06
N LEU A 94 11.54 -3.50 14.40
CA LEU A 94 12.16 -4.67 15.05
C LEU A 94 13.55 -4.35 15.58
N TYR A 95 14.42 -3.80 14.74
CA TYR A 95 15.83 -3.55 15.07
C TYR A 95 15.99 -2.59 16.26
N TYR A 96 15.20 -1.52 16.31
CA TYR A 96 15.27 -0.51 17.38
C TYR A 96 14.28 -0.74 18.53
N GLY A 97 13.61 -1.90 18.60
CA GLY A 97 12.67 -2.20 19.69
C GLY A 97 11.43 -1.30 19.72
N SER A 98 11.03 -0.72 18.59
CA SER A 98 9.87 0.19 18.53
C SER A 98 8.53 -0.55 18.72
N TYR A 99 8.52 -1.88 18.60
CA TYR A 99 7.36 -2.72 18.93
C TYR A 99 6.94 -2.64 20.41
N MET A 100 7.79 -2.07 21.28
CA MET A 100 7.45 -1.80 22.67
C MET A 100 6.33 -0.74 22.80
N TYR A 101 6.11 0.10 21.78
CA TYR A 101 4.93 0.95 21.67
C TYR A 101 3.74 0.13 21.16
N LYS A 102 3.14 -0.65 22.06
CA LYS A 102 2.20 -1.72 21.73
C LYS A 102 1.02 -1.26 20.87
N GLU A 103 0.37 -0.14 21.21
CA GLU A 103 -0.79 0.34 20.44
C GLU A 103 -0.40 0.74 19.02
N THR A 104 0.65 1.57 18.88
CA THR A 104 1.21 1.94 17.58
C THR A 104 1.62 0.71 16.77
N TRP A 105 2.28 -0.26 17.39
CA TRP A 105 2.72 -1.50 16.75
C TRP A 105 1.57 -2.38 16.28
N ASN A 106 0.56 -2.59 17.13
CA ASN A 106 -0.61 -3.41 16.82
C ASN A 106 -1.44 -2.79 15.68
N VAL A 107 -1.62 -1.46 15.70
CA VAL A 107 -2.23 -0.75 14.56
C VAL A 107 -1.38 -0.90 13.30
N GLY A 108 -0.05 -0.89 13.42
CA GLY A 108 0.88 -1.16 12.32
C GLY A 108 0.70 -2.56 11.71
N ILE A 109 0.46 -3.59 12.52
CA ILE A 109 0.15 -4.95 12.04
C ILE A 109 -1.19 -4.96 11.28
N ILE A 110 -2.22 -4.29 11.79
CA ILE A 110 -3.51 -4.18 11.11
C ILE A 110 -3.35 -3.47 9.76
N LEU A 111 -2.57 -2.38 9.71
CA LEU A 111 -2.24 -1.67 8.48
C LEU A 111 -1.52 -2.57 7.47
N LEU A 112 -0.55 -3.39 7.92
CA LEU A 112 0.13 -4.35 7.05
C LEU A 112 -0.86 -5.31 6.40
N PHE A 113 -1.75 -5.93 7.17
CA PHE A 113 -2.75 -6.85 6.62
C PHE A 113 -3.75 -6.15 5.69
N ALA A 114 -4.15 -4.92 6.01
CA ALA A 114 -5.04 -4.14 5.16
C ALA A 114 -4.38 -3.80 3.81
N VAL A 115 -3.10 -3.40 3.80
CA VAL A 115 -2.35 -3.14 2.56
C VAL A 115 -2.13 -4.44 1.77
N MET A 116 -1.83 -5.56 2.42
CA MET A 116 -1.75 -6.89 1.78
C MET A 116 -3.06 -7.27 1.09
N ALA A 117 -4.19 -7.15 1.78
CA ALA A 117 -5.50 -7.44 1.19
C ALA A 117 -5.81 -6.51 0.01
N THR A 118 -5.51 -5.21 0.15
CA THR A 118 -5.70 -4.21 -0.90
C THR A 118 -4.89 -4.55 -2.15
N ALA A 119 -3.60 -4.83 -1.99
CA ALA A 119 -2.71 -5.13 -3.10
C ALA A 119 -3.07 -6.45 -3.80
N PHE A 120 -3.43 -7.49 -3.02
CA PHE A 120 -3.91 -8.76 -3.57
C PHE A 120 -5.13 -8.54 -4.47
N MET A 121 -6.18 -7.87 -3.97
CA MET A 121 -7.38 -7.62 -4.77
C MET A 121 -7.09 -6.72 -5.99
N GLY A 122 -6.19 -5.74 -5.84
CA GLY A 122 -5.75 -4.89 -6.95
C GLY A 122 -5.06 -5.68 -8.05
N TYR A 123 -4.24 -6.68 -7.67
CA TYR A 123 -3.55 -7.55 -8.61
C TYR A 123 -4.51 -8.47 -9.38
N VAL A 124 -5.73 -8.69 -8.91
CA VAL A 124 -6.75 -9.47 -9.63
C VAL A 124 -7.41 -8.66 -10.76
N LEU A 125 -7.45 -7.32 -10.64
CA LEU A 125 -8.22 -6.45 -11.54
C LEU A 125 -7.79 -6.47 -13.00
N PRO A 126 -6.49 -6.59 -13.36
CA PRO A 126 -6.10 -6.73 -14.75
C PRO A 126 -6.65 -7.98 -15.44
N TRP A 127 -7.10 -8.98 -14.68
CA TRP A 127 -7.69 -10.22 -15.19
C TRP A 127 -6.81 -10.96 -16.21
N GLY A 128 -5.50 -10.98 -15.95
CA GLY A 128 -4.56 -11.83 -16.67
C GLY A 128 -4.43 -13.23 -16.04
N GLN A 129 -3.58 -14.10 -16.60
CA GLN A 129 -3.42 -15.47 -16.12
C GLN A 129 -2.99 -15.55 -14.66
N MET A 130 -1.95 -14.79 -14.28
CA MET A 130 -1.46 -14.77 -12.90
C MET A 130 -2.47 -14.13 -11.94
N SER A 131 -3.20 -13.13 -12.38
CA SER A 131 -4.31 -12.54 -11.62
C SER A 131 -5.38 -13.58 -11.27
N PHE A 132 -5.84 -14.34 -12.26
CA PHE A 132 -6.91 -15.32 -12.10
C PHE A 132 -6.49 -16.54 -11.27
N TRP A 133 -5.36 -17.15 -11.63
CA TRP A 133 -4.87 -18.34 -10.92
C TRP A 133 -4.38 -18.01 -9.52
N GLY A 134 -3.74 -16.85 -9.34
CA GLY A 134 -3.39 -16.33 -8.03
C GLY A 134 -4.62 -16.14 -7.15
N ALA A 135 -5.69 -15.54 -7.69
CA ALA A 135 -6.95 -15.41 -6.96
C ALA A 135 -7.51 -16.77 -6.55
N THR A 136 -7.57 -17.72 -7.49
CA THR A 136 -8.11 -19.07 -7.27
C THR A 136 -7.35 -19.81 -6.17
N VAL A 137 -6.02 -19.87 -6.25
CA VAL A 137 -5.21 -20.61 -5.28
C VAL A 137 -5.28 -19.96 -3.89
N ILE A 138 -5.09 -18.64 -3.80
CA ILE A 138 -5.00 -17.95 -2.50
C ILE A 138 -6.34 -18.00 -1.78
N THR A 139 -7.45 -17.72 -2.46
CA THR A 139 -8.78 -17.76 -1.82
C THR A 139 -9.20 -19.18 -1.48
N ASN A 140 -8.78 -20.19 -2.26
CA ASN A 140 -9.10 -21.58 -1.93
C ASN A 140 -8.36 -22.10 -0.69
N LEU A 141 -7.33 -21.42 -0.17
CA LEU A 141 -6.70 -21.78 1.11
C LEU A 141 -7.71 -21.77 2.28
N PHE A 142 -8.76 -20.93 2.21
CA PHE A 142 -9.82 -20.92 3.23
C PHE A 142 -10.66 -22.21 3.25
N SER A 143 -10.63 -23.01 2.19
CA SER A 143 -11.32 -24.32 2.16
C SER A 143 -10.78 -25.30 3.20
N ALA A 144 -9.55 -25.10 3.67
CA ALA A 144 -8.91 -25.92 4.69
C ALA A 144 -9.49 -25.70 6.11
N ILE A 145 -10.33 -24.68 6.33
CA ILE A 145 -10.99 -24.46 7.62
C ILE A 145 -12.04 -25.57 7.84
N PRO A 146 -11.94 -26.36 8.93
CA PRO A 146 -12.88 -27.44 9.19
C PRO A 146 -14.33 -26.97 9.23
N TYR A 147 -15.23 -27.78 8.67
CA TYR A 147 -16.69 -27.60 8.62
C TYR A 147 -17.20 -26.44 7.76
N ILE A 148 -16.59 -25.25 7.84
CA ILE A 148 -17.10 -24.02 7.21
C ILE A 148 -16.27 -23.54 6.01
N GLY A 149 -15.10 -24.13 5.75
CA GLY A 149 -14.15 -23.65 4.75
C GLY A 149 -14.73 -23.54 3.34
N LYS A 150 -15.40 -24.59 2.86
CA LYS A 150 -16.05 -24.58 1.53
C LYS A 150 -17.08 -23.44 1.40
N THR A 151 -17.93 -23.27 2.42
CA THR A 151 -18.95 -22.20 2.45
C THR A 151 -18.30 -20.81 2.40
N ILE A 152 -17.18 -20.60 3.10
CA ILE A 152 -16.44 -19.33 3.07
C ILE A 152 -15.91 -19.06 1.66
N VAL A 153 -15.30 -20.05 1.01
CA VAL A 153 -14.72 -19.88 -0.33
C VAL A 153 -15.80 -19.54 -1.36
N GLU A 154 -16.89 -20.33 -1.42
CA GLU A 154 -18.00 -20.07 -2.34
C GLU A 154 -18.68 -18.72 -2.03
N TRP A 155 -18.73 -18.31 -0.76
CA TRP A 155 -19.22 -16.99 -0.38
C TRP A 155 -18.30 -15.87 -0.86
N ILE A 156 -16.97 -16.00 -0.71
CA ILE A 156 -15.97 -15.04 -1.20
C ILE A 156 -16.04 -14.93 -2.73
N TRP A 157 -16.20 -16.05 -3.44
CA TRP A 157 -16.31 -16.04 -4.90
C TRP A 157 -17.67 -15.49 -5.36
N GLY A 158 -18.73 -15.79 -4.63
CA GLY A 158 -20.11 -15.53 -5.06
C GLY A 158 -20.59 -16.47 -6.16
N SER A 159 -19.87 -17.57 -6.36
CA SER A 159 -20.13 -18.61 -7.35
C SER A 159 -19.30 -19.85 -6.95
N TYR A 160 -19.28 -20.88 -7.81
CA TYR A 160 -18.51 -22.11 -7.60
C TYR A 160 -17.02 -21.99 -7.97
N SER A 161 -16.62 -20.89 -8.61
CA SER A 161 -15.25 -20.58 -8.97
C SER A 161 -15.05 -19.06 -8.95
N VAL A 162 -13.78 -18.63 -9.04
CA VAL A 162 -13.45 -17.23 -9.35
C VAL A 162 -14.07 -16.87 -10.70
N ASP A 163 -14.93 -15.86 -10.72
CA ASP A 163 -15.71 -15.47 -11.90
C ASP A 163 -16.17 -13.99 -11.78
N LYS A 164 -17.06 -13.53 -12.66
CA LYS A 164 -17.61 -12.16 -12.67
C LYS A 164 -18.05 -11.63 -11.31
N PRO A 165 -18.82 -12.36 -10.48
CA PRO A 165 -19.18 -11.87 -9.15
C PRO A 165 -17.95 -11.57 -8.27
N THR A 166 -16.86 -12.33 -8.42
CA THR A 166 -15.59 -12.17 -7.69
C THR A 166 -14.83 -10.93 -8.14
N LEU A 167 -14.76 -10.68 -9.45
CA LEU A 167 -14.07 -9.51 -9.98
C LEU A 167 -14.73 -8.20 -9.55
N THR A 168 -16.06 -8.11 -9.67
CA THR A 168 -16.80 -6.89 -9.33
C THR A 168 -16.70 -6.55 -7.83
N ARG A 169 -16.74 -7.55 -6.94
CA ARG A 169 -16.56 -7.31 -5.50
C ARG A 169 -15.11 -6.95 -5.15
N PHE A 170 -14.13 -7.59 -5.79
CA PHE A 170 -12.71 -7.29 -5.53
C PHE A 170 -12.38 -5.87 -5.98
N PHE A 171 -12.93 -5.40 -7.10
CA PHE A 171 -12.84 -3.99 -7.48
C PHE A 171 -13.43 -3.07 -6.40
N THR A 172 -14.65 -3.37 -5.93
CA THR A 172 -15.31 -2.57 -4.88
C THR A 172 -14.49 -2.50 -3.59
N PHE A 173 -13.98 -3.64 -3.10
CA PHE A 173 -13.15 -3.69 -1.90
C PHE A 173 -11.77 -3.06 -2.09
N HIS A 174 -11.13 -3.27 -3.25
CA HIS A 174 -9.86 -2.63 -3.60
C HIS A 174 -10.01 -1.11 -3.64
N PHE A 175 -11.15 -0.59 -4.11
CA PHE A 175 -11.44 0.84 -4.10
C PHE A 175 -11.67 1.38 -2.68
N LEU A 176 -12.38 0.62 -1.83
CA LEU A 176 -12.75 1.06 -0.47
C LEU A 176 -11.57 1.04 0.52
N LEU A 177 -10.76 -0.03 0.51
CA LEU A 177 -9.73 -0.26 1.54
C LEU A 177 -8.68 0.87 1.65
N PRO A 178 -8.18 1.51 0.59
CA PRO A 178 -7.24 2.62 0.70
C PRO A 178 -7.75 3.78 1.57
N PHE A 179 -9.06 4.04 1.59
CA PHE A 179 -9.66 5.06 2.45
C PHE A 179 -9.74 4.61 3.92
N ILE A 180 -10.05 3.33 4.15
CA ILE A 180 -9.98 2.73 5.49
C ILE A 180 -8.54 2.78 6.02
N ILE A 181 -7.56 2.43 5.18
CA ILE A 181 -6.12 2.53 5.49
C ILE A 181 -5.76 3.98 5.86
N SER A 182 -6.24 4.97 5.11
CA SER A 182 -6.01 6.39 5.42
C SER A 182 -6.52 6.78 6.81
N ALA A 183 -7.72 6.33 7.20
CA ALA A 183 -8.25 6.54 8.54
C ALA A 183 -7.41 5.83 9.62
N MET A 184 -6.98 4.59 9.35
CA MET A 184 -6.14 3.81 10.26
C MET A 184 -4.73 4.40 10.42
N VAL A 185 -4.17 5.05 9.39
CA VAL A 185 -2.91 5.81 9.50
C VAL A 185 -3.06 6.97 10.48
N MET A 186 -4.21 7.66 10.51
CA MET A 186 -4.46 8.71 11.50
C MET A 186 -4.50 8.15 12.93
N VAL A 187 -5.09 6.98 13.12
CA VAL A 187 -5.08 6.27 14.42
C VAL A 187 -3.66 5.84 14.80
N HIS A 188 -2.88 5.34 13.85
CA HIS A 188 -1.49 4.94 14.05
C HIS A 188 -0.63 6.13 14.51
N LEU A 189 -0.78 7.28 13.85
CA LEU A 189 -0.07 8.51 14.21
C LEU A 189 -0.55 9.10 15.54
N LEU A 190 -1.84 8.94 15.88
CA LEU A 190 -2.38 9.35 17.17
C LEU A 190 -1.66 8.63 18.32
N PHE A 191 -1.59 7.29 18.29
CA PHE A 191 -0.87 6.53 19.31
C PHE A 191 0.64 6.81 19.32
N LEU A 192 1.25 7.06 18.15
CA LEU A 192 2.63 7.51 18.08
C LEU A 192 2.82 8.85 18.81
N HIS A 193 1.92 9.81 18.63
CA HIS A 193 2.05 11.13 19.25
C HIS A 193 1.78 11.13 20.77
N GLU A 194 1.12 10.11 21.32
CA GLU A 194 1.00 9.96 22.78
C GLU A 194 2.36 9.68 23.46
N THR A 195 3.27 9.00 22.76
CA THR A 195 4.57 8.57 23.30
C THR A 195 5.76 9.31 22.71
N GLY A 196 5.61 9.87 21.51
CA GLY A 196 6.70 10.42 20.72
C GLY A 196 7.48 9.32 19.96
N SER A 197 8.39 9.75 19.09
CA SER A 197 9.25 8.81 18.36
C SER A 197 10.32 8.19 19.26
N ASN A 198 10.59 6.90 19.08
CA ASN A 198 11.81 6.26 19.58
C ASN A 198 13.04 6.82 18.84
N ASN A 199 14.25 6.46 19.28
CA ASN A 199 15.50 6.83 18.65
C ASN A 199 16.53 5.68 18.59
N PRO A 200 17.60 5.79 17.78
CA PRO A 200 18.55 4.71 17.56
C PRO A 200 19.27 4.19 18.81
N MET A 201 19.40 5.02 19.86
CA MET A 201 20.09 4.64 21.09
C MET A 201 19.18 3.90 22.09
N GLY A 202 17.86 3.91 21.88
CA GLY A 202 16.90 3.24 22.76
C GLY A 202 16.77 3.83 24.18
N ILE A 203 17.37 5.00 24.42
CA ILE A 203 17.28 5.73 25.70
C ILE A 203 16.30 6.91 25.58
N PRO A 204 15.72 7.40 26.69
CA PRO A 204 14.82 8.55 26.66
C PRO A 204 15.48 9.79 26.03
N SER A 205 14.79 10.43 25.08
CA SER A 205 15.29 11.60 24.33
C SER A 205 14.83 12.94 24.89
N ASN A 206 14.11 12.97 26.01
CA ASN A 206 13.51 14.19 26.59
C ASN A 206 14.51 15.32 26.86
N MET A 207 15.80 14.97 27.03
CA MET A 207 16.86 15.96 27.26
C MET A 207 17.35 16.64 25.97
N ASP A 208 17.04 16.08 24.80
CA ASP A 208 17.48 16.59 23.49
C ASP A 208 16.43 16.30 22.41
N MET A 209 15.40 17.15 22.40
CA MET A 209 14.37 17.16 21.36
C MET A 209 14.49 18.44 20.53
N ILE A 210 14.29 18.31 19.23
CA ILE A 210 14.23 19.41 18.27
C ILE A 210 12.83 19.48 17.66
N PRO A 211 12.36 20.67 17.22
CA PRO A 211 11.10 20.75 16.50
C PRO A 211 11.20 19.99 15.17
N PHE A 212 10.08 19.39 14.74
CA PHE A 212 10.04 18.66 13.48
C PHE A 212 10.36 19.58 12.29
N HIS A 213 9.82 20.81 12.29
CA HIS A 213 10.19 21.83 11.33
C HIS A 213 11.33 22.72 11.87
N PRO A 214 12.39 23.02 11.08
CA PRO A 214 12.62 22.60 9.70
C PRO A 214 13.35 21.26 9.56
N TYR A 215 13.91 20.72 10.65
CA TYR A 215 14.92 19.66 10.63
C TYR A 215 14.45 18.37 9.95
N TYR A 216 13.34 17.80 10.41
CA TYR A 216 12.79 16.58 9.85
C TYR A 216 11.97 16.84 8.58
N THR A 217 11.40 18.04 8.42
CA THR A 217 10.79 18.43 7.13
C THR A 217 11.80 18.37 5.98
N ILE A 218 12.98 18.99 6.12
CA ILE A 218 13.99 18.99 5.05
C ILE A 218 14.61 17.61 4.85
N LYS A 219 14.82 16.86 5.94
CA LYS A 219 15.34 15.49 5.88
C LYS A 219 14.36 14.55 5.16
N ASP A 220 13.05 14.71 5.40
CA ASP A 220 12.01 13.94 4.71
C ASP A 220 11.95 14.29 3.24
N ILE A 221 12.02 15.58 2.88
CA ILE A 221 12.09 16.02 1.48
C ILE A 221 13.29 15.39 0.75
N LEU A 222 14.45 15.32 1.41
CA LEU A 222 15.62 14.63 0.85
C LEU A 222 15.34 13.13 0.63
N GLY A 223 14.72 12.46 1.62
CA GLY A 223 14.28 11.07 1.50
C GLY A 223 13.31 10.85 0.34
N PHE A 224 12.38 11.80 0.12
CA PHE A 224 11.45 11.78 -1.01
C PHE A 224 12.18 11.92 -2.34
N GLY A 225 13.22 12.74 -2.42
CA GLY A 225 14.06 12.88 -3.62
C GLY A 225 14.73 11.56 -4.02
N PHE A 226 15.34 10.85 -3.06
CA PHE A 226 15.94 9.54 -3.33
C PHE A 226 14.91 8.48 -3.71
N PHE A 227 13.77 8.45 -3.00
CA PHE A 227 12.65 7.56 -3.34
C PHE A 227 12.15 7.81 -4.76
N LEU A 228 11.88 9.07 -5.12
CA LEU A 228 11.35 9.44 -6.42
C LEU A 228 12.33 9.08 -7.54
N MET A 229 13.64 9.30 -7.33
CA MET A 229 14.66 8.93 -8.30
C MET A 229 14.66 7.42 -8.56
N ALA A 230 14.66 6.59 -7.51
CA ALA A 230 14.59 5.12 -7.66
C ALA A 230 13.28 4.67 -8.31
N PHE A 231 12.15 5.19 -7.82
CA PHE A 231 10.82 4.85 -8.29
C PHE A 231 10.60 5.21 -9.77
N LEU A 232 11.01 6.41 -10.20
CA LEU A 232 10.91 6.81 -11.60
C LEU A 232 11.91 6.08 -12.48
N THR A 233 13.09 5.71 -11.96
CA THR A 233 14.04 4.90 -12.74
C THR A 233 13.42 3.56 -13.10
N ILE A 234 12.81 2.87 -12.14
CA ILE A 234 12.10 1.61 -12.39
C ILE A 234 10.91 1.87 -13.32
N THR A 235 10.07 2.86 -13.02
CA THR A 235 8.82 3.08 -13.76
C THR A 235 9.03 3.50 -15.21
N LEU A 236 10.06 4.29 -15.52
CA LEU A 236 10.27 4.86 -16.85
C LEU A 236 11.22 4.03 -17.72
N PHE A 237 12.21 3.36 -17.13
CA PHE A 237 13.20 2.58 -17.88
C PHE A 237 12.99 1.06 -17.78
N TYR A 238 12.41 0.57 -16.68
CA TYR A 238 12.22 -0.86 -16.43
C TYR A 238 10.80 -1.19 -15.91
N PRO A 239 9.74 -0.71 -16.60
CA PRO A 239 8.38 -0.70 -16.08
C PRO A 239 7.81 -2.07 -15.68
N ASP A 240 8.31 -3.14 -16.31
CA ASP A 240 7.87 -4.52 -16.12
C ASP A 240 8.81 -5.36 -15.24
N MET A 241 9.92 -4.80 -14.74
CA MET A 241 10.95 -5.55 -14.01
C MET A 241 10.42 -6.29 -12.77
N LEU A 242 9.39 -5.75 -12.13
CA LEU A 242 8.79 -6.30 -10.91
C LEU A 242 7.48 -7.07 -11.16
N GLY A 243 7.09 -7.25 -12.43
CA GLY A 243 5.87 -7.94 -12.83
C GLY A 243 6.15 -9.34 -13.39
N GLU A 244 5.08 -10.11 -13.57
CA GLU A 244 5.13 -11.45 -14.19
C GLU A 244 4.59 -11.38 -15.62
N PRO A 245 5.38 -11.79 -16.65
CA PRO A 245 4.96 -11.77 -18.05
C PRO A 245 3.64 -12.45 -18.35
N ASP A 246 3.31 -13.53 -17.65
CA ASP A 246 2.05 -14.26 -17.85
C ASP A 246 0.81 -13.40 -17.58
N ASN A 247 0.94 -12.32 -16.80
CA ASN A 247 -0.17 -11.40 -16.57
C ASN A 247 -0.47 -10.48 -17.77
N TYR A 248 0.29 -10.59 -18.87
CA TYR A 248 -0.04 -10.02 -20.17
C TYR A 248 -0.83 -10.97 -21.08
N MET A 249 -1.13 -12.19 -20.62
CA MET A 249 -2.09 -13.08 -21.26
C MET A 249 -3.45 -12.94 -20.54
N PRO A 250 -4.57 -12.80 -21.27
CA PRO A 250 -5.90 -12.82 -20.65
C PRO A 250 -6.12 -14.11 -19.87
N ALA A 251 -6.88 -14.03 -18.78
CA ALA A 251 -7.23 -15.20 -17.98
C ALA A 251 -7.97 -16.27 -18.82
N ASP A 252 -7.48 -17.50 -18.78
CA ASP A 252 -8.10 -18.69 -19.34
C ASP A 252 -8.24 -19.74 -18.22
N PRO A 253 -9.47 -20.03 -17.75
CA PRO A 253 -9.69 -21.03 -16.70
C PRO A 253 -9.28 -22.47 -17.08
N MET A 254 -8.96 -22.72 -18.35
CA MET A 254 -8.59 -24.03 -18.87
C MET A 254 -7.08 -24.24 -19.03
N VAL A 255 -6.25 -23.20 -18.80
CA VAL A 255 -4.79 -23.23 -19.00
C VAL A 255 -4.05 -22.64 -17.81
#